data_AF-A0AAV5CE24-F1
#
_entry.id   AF-A0AAV5CE24-F1
#
_cell.length_a   1.000
_cell.length_b   1.000
_cell.length_c   1.000
_cell.angle_alpha   90.00
_cell.angle_beta   90.00
_cell.angle_gamma   90.00
#
_symmetry.space_group_name_H-M   'P 1'
#
loop_
_entity.id
_entity.type
_entity.pdbx_description
1 polymer ?
#
loop_
_entity_poly.entity_id
_entity_poly.type
_entity_poly.pdbx_seq_one_letter_code
_entity_poly.pdbx_strand_id
1 'polypeptide(L)'
;MSLLAGALFGVIKGGILVVFTATAGASSCYFVSKLIGRPLVYWLWPEKLRYFQSEIAKRKEKLLNYMLFLRITPTLPNTFINMASPIVDIPFHIFFAATLVGLIPASYITVKAGRALGDLKSVRELYDFKTLVVLFLIGSVAVVPTILKRKRTYE
;
A
#
# COMPACT_ATOMS: atom_id res chain seq x y z
N MET A 1 1.06 -11.40 0.86
CA MET A 1 -0.05 -12.32 1.19
C MET A 1 -1.24 -12.20 0.25
N SER A 2 -1.58 -11.02 -0.29
CA SER A 2 -2.75 -10.86 -1.18
C SER A 2 -2.70 -11.68 -2.47
N LEU A 3 -1.52 -11.86 -3.07
CA LEU A 3 -1.33 -12.74 -4.23
C LEU A 3 -1.64 -14.21 -3.89
N LEU A 4 -1.09 -14.70 -2.78
CA LEU A 4 -1.32 -16.06 -2.28
C LEU A 4 -2.79 -16.30 -1.93
N ALA A 5 -3.45 -15.31 -1.31
CA ALA A 5 -4.88 -15.38 -1.01
C ALA A 5 -5.73 -15.50 -2.28
N GLY A 6 -5.35 -14.81 -3.36
CA GLY A 6 -6.00 -14.93 -4.66
C GLY A 6 -5.78 -16.29 -5.33
N ALA A 7 -4.57 -16.85 -5.21
CA ALA A 7 -4.26 -18.18 -5.72
C ALA A 7 -5.05 -19.29 -5.00
N LEU A 8 -5.16 -19.21 -3.67
CA LEU A 8 -5.74 -20.26 -2.83
C LEU A 8 -7.27 -20.18 -2.67
N PHE A 9 -7.83 -18.97 -2.53
CA PHE A 9 -9.25 -18.78 -2.14
C PHE A 9 -10.11 -18.16 -3.24
N GLY A 10 -9.52 -17.80 -4.39
CA GLY A 10 -10.21 -17.09 -5.45
C GLY A 10 -10.43 -15.60 -5.16
N VAL A 11 -10.99 -14.89 -6.14
CA VAL A 11 -11.02 -13.42 -6.13
C VAL A 11 -11.92 -12.84 -5.04
N ILE A 12 -13.11 -13.41 -4.84
CA ILE A 12 -14.09 -12.87 -3.89
C ILE A 12 -13.68 -13.18 -2.44
N LYS A 13 -13.47 -14.46 -2.10
CA LYS A 13 -13.10 -14.86 -0.72
C LYS A 13 -11.70 -14.35 -0.35
N GLY A 14 -10.74 -14.42 -1.26
CA GLY A 14 -9.40 -13.87 -1.08
C GLY A 14 -9.41 -12.34 -0.93
N GLY A 15 -10.23 -11.64 -1.71
CA GLY A 15 -10.42 -10.19 -1.61
C GLY A 15 -10.96 -9.77 -0.24
N ILE A 16 -12.04 -10.40 0.22
CA ILE A 16 -12.64 -10.10 1.53
C ILE A 16 -11.63 -10.34 2.66
N LEU A 17 -10.93 -11.48 2.64
CA LEU A 17 -9.94 -11.81 3.67
C LEU A 17 -8.80 -10.79 3.69
N VAL A 18 -8.26 -10.43 2.52
CA VAL A 18 -7.18 -9.45 2.40
C VAL A 18 -7.60 -8.08 2.92
N VAL A 19 -8.77 -7.59 2.51
CA VAL A 19 -9.28 -6.29 2.95
C VAL A 19 -9.51 -6.28 4.47
N PHE A 20 -10.07 -7.36 5.03
CA PHE A 20 -10.31 -7.47 6.47
C PHE A 20 -8.99 -7.49 7.27
N THR A 21 -8.04 -8.35 6.89
CA THR A 21 -6.74 -8.45 7.57
C THR A 21 -5.93 -7.16 7.43
N ALA A 22 -5.95 -6.53 6.25
CA ALA A 22 -5.25 -5.26 6.03
C ALA A 22 -5.87 -4.12 6.85
N THR A 23 -7.20 -4.06 6.93
CA THR A 23 -7.91 -3.06 7.74
C THR A 23 -7.66 -3.27 9.24
N ALA A 24 -7.63 -4.53 9.70
CA ALA A 24 -7.27 -4.86 11.08
C ALA A 24 -5.84 -4.41 11.41
N GLY A 25 -4.86 -4.75 10.57
CA GLY A 25 -3.47 -4.32 10.76
C GLY A 25 -3.28 -2.80 10.71
N ALA A 26 -3.97 -2.11 9.79
CA ALA A 26 -3.97 -0.65 9.72
C ALA A 26 -4.57 -0.01 10.98
N SER A 27 -5.63 -0.61 11.54
CA SER A 27 -6.25 -0.17 12.79
C SER A 27 -5.30 -0.34 13.97
N SER A 28 -4.60 -1.48 14.09
CA SER A 28 -3.58 -1.69 15.11
C SER A 28 -2.47 -0.64 15.03
N CYS A 29 -1.96 -0.36 13.82
CA CYS A 29 -0.94 0.67 13.60
C CYS A 29 -1.43 2.07 13.99
N TYR A 30 -2.69 2.39 13.67
CA TYR A 30 -3.34 3.63 14.08
C TYR A 30 -3.36 3.78 15.60
N PHE A 31 -3.77 2.74 16.35
CA PHE A 31 -3.82 2.82 17.81
C PHE A 31 -2.44 2.91 18.44
N VAL A 32 -1.46 2.16 17.95
CA VAL A 32 -0.07 2.26 18.41
C VAL A 32 0.48 3.67 18.18
N SER A 33 0.26 4.25 16.99
CA SER A 33 0.68 5.62 16.70
C SER A 33 -0.09 6.65 17.53
N LYS A 34 -1.38 6.41 17.83
CA LYS A 34 -2.16 7.28 18.72
C LYS A 34 -1.61 7.30 20.14
N LEU A 35 -1.19 6.15 20.67
CA LEU A 35 -0.67 6.02 22.03
C LEU A 35 0.76 6.53 22.17
N ILE A 36 1.64 6.19 21.21
CA ILE A 36 3.09 6.45 21.32
C ILE A 36 3.53 7.60 20.41
N GLY A 37 3.08 7.57 19.15
CA GLY A 37 3.50 8.53 18.12
C GLY A 37 3.00 9.94 18.36
N ARG A 38 1.75 10.10 18.79
CA ARG A 38 1.16 11.42 19.04
C ARG A 38 1.86 12.20 20.17
N PRO A 39 2.11 11.62 21.37
CA PRO A 39 2.89 12.31 22.40
C PRO A 39 4.31 12.67 21.95
N LEU A 40 4.98 11.76 21.24
CA LEU A 40 6.35 11.97 20.77
C LEU A 40 6.45 13.16 19.79
N VAL A 41 5.55 13.23 18.80
CA VAL A 41 5.54 14.34 17.82
C VAL A 41 5.12 15.66 18.47
N TYR A 42 4.20 15.62 19.44
CA TYR A 42 3.83 16.81 20.19
C TYR A 42 5.02 17.36 21.00
N TRP A 43 5.88 16.49 21.55
CA TRP A 43 7.08 16.91 22.26
C TRP A 43 8.17 17.46 21.32
N LEU A 44 8.38 16.83 20.16
CA LEU A 44 9.42 17.24 19.20
C LEU A 44 9.06 18.51 18.40
N TRP A 45 7.81 18.62 17.91
CA TRP A 45 7.36 19.68 17.02
C TRP A 45 5.93 20.15 17.31
N PRO A 46 5.67 20.75 18.48
CA PRO A 46 4.32 21.15 18.88
C PRO A 46 3.69 22.18 17.93
N GLU A 47 4.46 23.15 17.46
CA GLU A 47 3.92 24.25 16.63
C GLU A 47 3.45 23.77 15.25
N LYS A 48 4.26 22.94 14.58
CA LYS A 48 3.91 22.36 13.29
C LYS A 48 2.71 21.44 13.42
N LEU A 49 2.64 20.65 14.50
CA LEU A 49 1.53 19.76 14.77
C LEU A 49 0.20 20.53 14.92
N ARG A 50 0.19 21.60 15.73
CA ARG A 50 -1.01 22.47 15.88
C ARG A 50 -1.45 23.07 14.55
N TYR A 51 -0.50 23.54 13.73
CA TYR A 51 -0.79 24.08 12.41
C TYR A 51 -1.52 23.04 11.54
N PHE A 52 -0.96 21.83 11.40
CA PHE A 52 -1.59 20.78 10.60
C PHE A 52 -2.95 20.34 11.16
N GLN A 53 -3.08 20.20 12.48
CA GLN A 53 -4.36 19.89 13.12
C GLN A 53 -5.41 20.97 12.84
N SER A 54 -5.02 22.25 12.86
CA SER A 54 -5.93 23.35 12.53
C SER A 54 -6.37 23.37 11.06
N GLU A 55 -5.47 23.05 10.12
CA GLU A 55 -5.79 22.96 8.70
C GLU A 55 -6.74 21.79 8.41
N ILE A 56 -6.54 20.66 9.08
CA ILE A 56 -7.47 19.52 9.00
C ILE A 56 -8.82 19.87 9.65
N ALA A 57 -8.81 20.61 10.77
CA ALA A 57 -10.03 21.03 11.44
C ALA A 57 -10.94 21.90 10.55
N LYS A 58 -10.35 22.76 9.70
CA LYS A 58 -11.08 23.57 8.70
C LYS A 58 -11.75 22.73 7.61
N ARG A 59 -11.30 21.49 7.39
CA ARG A 59 -11.73 20.61 6.28
C ARG A 59 -12.39 19.31 6.75
N LYS A 60 -12.89 19.28 8.00
CA LYS A 60 -13.48 18.08 8.62
C LYS A 60 -14.58 17.43 7.79
N GLU A 61 -15.45 18.22 7.16
CA GLU A 61 -16.57 17.71 6.35
C GLU A 61 -16.13 16.88 5.14
N LYS A 62 -14.96 17.17 4.57
CA LYS A 62 -14.43 16.48 3.38
C LYS A 62 -13.35 15.46 3.73
N LEU A 63 -13.09 15.22 5.01
CA LEU A 63 -11.95 14.42 5.48
C LEU A 63 -12.01 12.97 5.01
N LEU A 64 -13.21 12.39 4.94
CA LEU A 64 -13.41 11.04 4.40
C LEU A 64 -13.01 10.97 2.93
N ASN A 65 -13.41 11.95 2.11
CA ASN A 65 -13.08 12.00 0.68
C ASN A 65 -11.57 12.19 0.47
N TYR A 66 -10.92 13.04 1.27
CA TYR A 66 -9.47 13.20 1.23
C TYR A 66 -8.73 11.90 1.61
N MET A 67 -9.15 11.24 2.69
CA MET A 67 -8.57 9.95 3.09
C MET A 67 -8.79 8.87 2.03
N LEU A 68 -9.98 8.81 1.43
CA LEU A 68 -10.30 7.86 0.38
C LEU A 68 -9.40 8.10 -0.84
N PHE A 69 -9.26 9.35 -1.28
CA PHE A 69 -8.37 9.72 -2.38
C PHE A 69 -6.93 9.29 -2.12
N LEU A 70 -6.41 9.55 -0.91
CA LEU A 70 -5.06 9.17 -0.50
C LEU A 70 -4.84 7.65 -0.41
N ARG A 71 -5.90 6.86 -0.21
CA ARG A 71 -5.81 5.40 -0.11
C ARG A 71 -5.98 4.69 -1.43
N ILE A 72 -6.82 5.24 -2.31
CA ILE A 72 -7.00 4.73 -3.67
C ILE A 72 -5.78 5.06 -4.51
N THR A 73 -5.25 6.28 -4.36
CA THR A 73 -4.07 6.72 -5.11
C THR A 73 -2.80 6.27 -4.38
N PRO A 74 -1.85 5.59 -5.03
CA PRO A 74 -0.64 5.08 -4.38
C PRO A 74 0.41 6.17 -4.12
N THR A 75 0.00 7.42 -3.86
CA THR A 75 0.92 8.56 -3.67
C THR A 75 1.72 8.45 -2.38
N LEU A 76 1.11 7.91 -1.32
CA LEU A 76 1.74 7.81 0.00
C LEU A 76 1.79 6.34 0.46
N PRO A 77 2.87 5.93 1.13
CA PRO A 77 2.94 4.62 1.74
C PRO A 77 1.83 4.41 2.77
N ASN A 78 1.20 3.23 2.78
CA ASN A 78 0.13 2.89 3.74
C ASN A 78 0.58 3.07 5.20
N THR A 79 1.81 2.69 5.52
CA THR A 79 2.38 2.86 6.87
C THR A 79 2.41 4.33 7.29
N PHE A 80 2.77 5.23 6.36
CA PHE A 80 2.80 6.65 6.63
C PHE A 80 1.40 7.19 6.93
N ILE A 81 0.39 6.85 6.12
CA ILE A 81 -1.00 7.26 6.34
C ILE A 81 -1.48 6.73 7.71
N ASN A 82 -1.27 5.45 8.00
CA ASN A 82 -1.70 4.81 9.25
C ASN A 82 -1.10 5.48 10.49
N MET A 83 0.18 5.87 10.43
CA MET A 83 0.87 6.55 11.53
C MET A 83 0.50 8.04 11.64
N ALA A 84 0.40 8.74 10.51
CA ALA A 84 0.15 10.18 10.47
C ALA A 84 -1.30 10.52 10.85
N SER A 85 -2.28 9.70 10.45
CA SER A 85 -3.71 9.94 10.73
C SER A 85 -4.03 10.28 12.19
N PRO A 86 -3.62 9.49 13.20
CA PRO A 86 -3.91 9.82 14.61
C PRO A 86 -3.11 11.01 15.14
N ILE A 87 -1.96 11.32 14.55
CA ILE A 87 -1.11 12.46 14.94
C ILE A 87 -1.83 13.75 14.54
N VAL A 88 -2.36 13.82 13.32
CA VAL A 88 -3.06 14.99 12.78
C VAL A 88 -4.56 15.03 13.12
N ASP A 89 -5.00 14.30 14.15
CA ASP A 89 -6.37 14.28 14.68
C ASP A 89 -7.47 13.80 13.71
N ILE A 90 -7.15 12.87 12.82
CA ILE A 90 -8.18 12.22 12.00
C ILE A 90 -8.96 11.23 12.86
N PRO A 91 -10.30 11.30 12.92
CA PRO A 91 -11.10 10.36 13.68
C PRO A 91 -10.96 8.92 13.16
N PHE A 92 -10.93 7.96 14.09
CA PHE A 92 -10.78 6.53 13.75
C PHE A 92 -11.87 6.01 12.81
N HIS A 93 -13.12 6.42 12.97
CA HIS A 93 -14.22 5.96 12.11
C HIS A 93 -14.03 6.40 10.64
N ILE A 94 -13.52 7.62 10.41
CA ILE A 94 -13.21 8.13 9.07
C ILE A 94 -12.04 7.34 8.49
N PHE A 95 -10.98 7.16 9.28
CA PHE A 95 -9.83 6.37 8.90
C PHE A 95 -10.23 4.93 8.54
N PHE A 96 -11.03 4.27 9.38
CA PHE A 96 -11.47 2.89 9.20
C PHE A 96 -12.33 2.75 7.95
N ALA A 97 -13.34 3.60 7.77
CA ALA A 97 -14.20 3.58 6.59
C ALA A 97 -13.41 3.82 5.29
N ALA A 98 -12.52 4.82 5.28
CA ALA A 98 -11.66 5.08 4.13
C ALA A 98 -10.68 3.93 3.86
N THR A 99 -10.17 3.26 4.90
CA THR A 99 -9.29 2.09 4.78
C THR A 99 -10.02 0.92 4.15
N LEU A 100 -11.20 0.61 4.70
CA LEU A 100 -12.00 -0.50 4.26
C LEU A 100 -12.39 -0.36 2.79
N VAL A 101 -12.88 0.82 2.39
CA VAL A 101 -13.31 1.08 1.00
C VAL A 101 -12.12 1.30 0.07
N GLY A 102 -11.14 2.10 0.49
CA GLY A 102 -10.00 2.50 -0.34
C GLY A 102 -9.07 1.34 -0.69
N LEU A 103 -9.01 0.29 0.12
CA LEU A 103 -8.21 -0.90 -0.16
C LEU A 103 -8.88 -1.87 -1.13
N ILE A 104 -10.19 -1.76 -1.40
CA ILE A 104 -10.92 -2.70 -2.27
C ILE A 104 -10.34 -2.74 -3.69
N PRO A 105 -10.13 -1.60 -4.40
CA PRO A 105 -9.64 -1.64 -5.77
C PRO A 105 -8.25 -2.28 -5.88
N ALA A 106 -7.32 -1.85 -5.01
CA ALA A 106 -5.96 -2.38 -4.98
C ALA A 106 -5.93 -3.87 -4.61
N SER A 107 -6.76 -4.28 -3.64
CA SER A 107 -6.89 -5.68 -3.23
C SER A 107 -7.48 -6.53 -4.35
N TYR A 108 -8.51 -6.05 -5.04
CA TYR A 108 -9.11 -6.75 -6.17
C TYR A 108 -8.11 -7.01 -7.29
N ILE A 109 -7.36 -5.98 -7.70
CA ILE A 109 -6.32 -6.10 -8.74
C ILE A 109 -5.27 -7.13 -8.32
N THR A 110 -4.79 -7.05 -7.08
CA THR A 110 -3.74 -7.95 -6.57
C THR A 110 -4.23 -9.39 -6.41
N VAL A 111 -5.43 -9.60 -5.90
CA VAL A 111 -6.01 -10.93 -5.72
C VAL A 111 -6.35 -11.55 -7.08
N LYS A 112 -6.83 -10.76 -8.04
CA LYS A 112 -7.04 -11.21 -9.43
C LYS A 112 -5.74 -11.63 -10.10
N ALA A 113 -4.66 -10.84 -9.94
CA ALA A 113 -3.33 -11.23 -10.39
C ALA A 113 -2.86 -12.52 -9.70
N GLY A 114 -3.09 -12.65 -8.39
CA GLY A 114 -2.81 -13.87 -7.63
C GLY A 114 -3.58 -15.09 -8.14
N ARG A 115 -4.85 -14.93 -8.52
CA ARG A 115 -5.65 -16.02 -9.09
C ARG A 115 -5.14 -16.45 -10.46
N ALA A 116 -4.79 -15.49 -11.33
CA ALA A 116 -4.19 -15.78 -12.63
C ALA A 116 -2.85 -16.54 -12.48
N LEU A 117 -2.05 -16.18 -11.46
CA LEU A 117 -0.83 -16.93 -11.11
C LEU A 117 -1.13 -18.32 -10.54
N GLY A 118 -2.20 -18.46 -9.75
CA GLY A 118 -2.61 -19.76 -9.17
C GLY A 118 -3.27 -20.71 -10.16
N ASP A 119 -3.78 -20.21 -11.29
CA ASP A 119 -4.28 -21.03 -12.40
C ASP A 119 -3.16 -21.58 -13.30
N LEU A 120 -1.91 -21.17 -13.08
CA LEU A 120 -0.75 -21.85 -13.65
C LEU A 120 -0.70 -23.26 -13.06
N LYS A 121 -1.06 -24.26 -13.86
CA LYS A 121 -1.28 -25.65 -13.39
C LYS A 121 0.02 -26.36 -13.04
N SER A 122 1.19 -25.80 -13.37
CA SER A 122 2.49 -26.39 -13.06
C SER A 122 3.60 -25.34 -13.01
N VAL A 123 4.57 -25.53 -12.10
CA VAL A 123 5.86 -24.80 -12.08
C VAL A 123 6.61 -24.94 -13.43
N ARG A 124 6.30 -26.00 -14.20
CA ARG A 124 6.83 -26.22 -15.55
C ARG A 124 6.37 -25.18 -16.58
N GLU A 125 5.23 -24.50 -16.37
CA GLU A 125 4.78 -23.37 -17.19
C GLU A 125 5.50 -22.05 -16.83
N LEU A 126 5.97 -21.92 -15.58
CA LEU A 126 6.90 -20.84 -15.19
C LEU A 126 8.27 -20.99 -15.85
N TYR A 127 8.70 -22.23 -16.10
CA TYR A 127 9.88 -22.59 -16.91
C TYR A 127 9.56 -22.76 -18.41
N ASP A 128 8.38 -22.32 -18.87
CA ASP A 128 8.11 -22.31 -20.30
C ASP A 128 9.13 -21.40 -21.01
N PHE A 129 9.59 -21.81 -22.20
CA PHE A 129 10.63 -21.13 -22.95
C PHE A 129 10.28 -19.65 -23.18
N LYS A 130 8.99 -19.38 -23.37
CA LYS A 130 8.44 -18.02 -23.54
C LYS A 130 8.61 -17.16 -22.28
N THR A 131 8.34 -17.71 -21.10
CA THR A 131 8.51 -17.02 -19.81
C THR A 131 9.98 -16.74 -19.52
N LEU A 132 10.86 -17.70 -19.83
CA LEU A 132 12.32 -17.54 -19.70
C LEU A 132 12.87 -16.46 -20.64
N VAL A 133 12.41 -16.41 -21.90
CA VAL A 133 12.78 -15.35 -22.85
C VAL A 133 12.30 -13.98 -22.36
N VAL A 134 11.08 -13.88 -21.82
CA VAL A 134 10.57 -12.61 -21.26
C VAL A 134 11.38 -12.17 -20.04
N LEU A 135 11.68 -13.08 -19.10
CA LEU A 135 12.54 -12.80 -17.95
C LEU A 135 13.96 -12.38 -18.37
N PHE A 136 14.53 -13.05 -19.37
CA PHE A 136 15.83 -12.71 -19.93
C PHE A 136 15.83 -11.33 -20.59
N LEU A 137 14.77 -10.98 -21.34
CA LEU A 137 14.63 -9.65 -21.95
C LEU A 137 14.47 -8.56 -20.89
N ILE A 138 13.64 -8.77 -19.86
CA ILE A 138 13.48 -7.82 -18.75
C ILE A 138 14.82 -7.64 -18.01
N GLY A 139 15.52 -8.73 -17.71
CA GLY A 139 16.86 -8.70 -17.11
C GLY A 139 17.87 -7.97 -17.98
N SER A 140 17.85 -8.21 -19.30
CA SER A 140 18.73 -7.54 -20.25
C SER A 140 18.47 -6.04 -20.29
N VAL A 141 17.20 -5.62 -20.38
CA VAL A 141 16.81 -4.20 -20.36
C VAL A 141 17.21 -3.52 -19.04
N ALA A 142 17.13 -4.21 -17.91
CA ALA A 142 17.57 -3.69 -16.62
C ALA A 142 19.11 -3.55 -16.52
N VAL A 143 19.86 -4.46 -17.16
CA VAL A 143 21.33 -4.52 -17.10
C VAL A 143 22.00 -3.59 -18.12
N VAL A 144 21.42 -3.42 -19.31
CA VAL A 144 21.92 -2.54 -20.39
C VAL A 144 22.30 -1.13 -19.89
N PRO A 145 21.46 -0.37 -19.18
CA PRO A 145 21.82 0.97 -18.70
C PRO A 145 22.95 0.94 -17.66
N THR A 146 23.09 -0.13 -16.89
CA THR A 146 24.17 -0.29 -15.90
C THR A 146 25.52 -0.56 -16.58
N ILE A 147 25.53 -1.38 -17.64
CA ILE A 147 26.75 -1.65 -18.43
C ILE A 147 27.16 -0.43 -19.26
N LEU A 148 26.19 0.27 -19.87
CA LEU A 148 26.44 1.49 -20.65
C LEU A 148 26.99 2.62 -19.78
N LYS A 149 26.52 2.77 -18.53
CA LYS A 149 27.08 3.75 -17.59
C LYS A 149 28.50 3.39 -17.15
N ARG A 150 28.83 2.10 -16.96
CA ARG A 150 30.18 1.67 -16.57
C ARG A 150 31.25 2.01 -17.62
N LYS A 151 30.89 2.05 -18.91
CA LYS A 151 31.82 2.46 -19.98
C LYS A 151 32.08 3.97 -20.03
N ARG A 152 31.20 4.81 -19.47
CA ARG A 152 31.31 6.28 -19.54
C ARG A 152 32.05 6.92 -18.35
N THR A 153 32.42 6.14 -17.34
CA THR A 153 33.19 6.62 -16.17
C THR A 153 34.70 6.36 -16.31
N TYR A 154 35.13 5.73 -17.41
CA TYR A 154 36.54 5.45 -17.72
C TYR A 154 37.04 6.18 -18.99
N GLU A 155 36.23 7.08 -19.55
CA GLU A 155 36.65 8.11 -20.52
C GLU A 155 36.59 9.47 -19.82
#